data_AF-A0AAD8JQN0-F1
#
_entry.id   AF-A0AAD8JQN0-F1
#
_cell.length_a   1.000
_cell.length_b   1.000
_cell.length_c   1.000
_cell.angle_alpha   90.00
_cell.angle_beta   90.00
_cell.angle_gamma   90.00
#
_symmetry.space_group_name_H-M   'P 1'
#
loop_
_entity.id
_entity.type
_entity.pdbx_description
1 polymer ?
#
loop_
_entity_poly.entity_id
_entity_poly.type
_entity_poly.pdbx_seq_one_letter_code
_entity_poly.pdbx_strand_id
1 'polypeptide(L)'
;MDGGGIIYEGENVQKAFVTHYENFLRVNGDISLAPTSELFQNRLDTRVANNMVRPISDEEVRKAMFSIGRNKYPGPYGYSAAFFIHAWPIVGVEVTDAIKDFFNKGKLLQE
;
A
#
# COMPACT_ATOMS: atom_id res chain seq x y z
N MET A 1 -39.02 4.07 11.94
CA MET A 1 -39.02 4.08 13.43
C MET A 1 -37.58 3.81 13.84
N ASP A 2 -36.96 4.68 14.64
CA ASP A 2 -35.59 4.50 15.09
C ASP A 2 -35.49 3.54 16.30
N GLY A 3 -34.28 3.32 16.82
CA GLY A 3 -34.04 2.45 17.98
C GLY A 3 -34.67 2.94 19.30
N GLY A 4 -35.18 4.17 19.34
CA GLY A 4 -35.92 4.75 20.48
C GLY A 4 -37.43 4.80 20.27
N GLY A 5 -37.94 4.27 19.15
CA GLY A 5 -39.37 4.25 18.84
C GLY A 5 -39.91 5.52 18.17
N ILE A 6 -39.07 6.46 17.73
CA ILE A 6 -39.51 7.68 17.06
C ILE A 6 -39.76 7.42 15.57
N ILE A 7 -40.92 7.85 15.07
CA ILE A 7 -41.31 7.76 13.66
C ILE A 7 -40.97 9.08 12.98
N TYR A 8 -40.24 8.98 11.86
CA TYR A 8 -39.84 10.13 11.04
C TYR A 8 -40.51 10.01 9.66
N GLU A 9 -40.99 11.14 9.13
CA GLU A 9 -41.70 11.22 7.83
C GLU A 9 -41.17 12.39 6.99
N GLY A 10 -41.30 12.27 5.66
CA GLY A 10 -40.83 13.29 4.70
C GLY A 10 -39.33 13.52 4.74
N GLU A 11 -38.90 14.77 4.60
CA GLU A 11 -37.48 15.18 4.58
C GLU A 11 -36.72 14.83 5.87
N ASN A 12 -37.44 14.59 6.98
CA ASN A 12 -36.83 14.23 8.26
C ASN A 12 -36.29 12.79 8.30
N VAL A 13 -36.73 11.91 7.38
CA VAL A 13 -36.23 10.52 7.28
C VAL A 13 -34.75 10.49 6.92
N GLN A 14 -34.35 11.30 5.94
CA GLN A 14 -32.95 11.37 5.49
C GLN A 14 -32.05 11.88 6.62
N LYS A 15 -32.49 12.93 7.33
CA LYS A 15 -31.75 13.50 8.46
C LYS A 15 -31.59 12.49 9.59
N ALA A 16 -32.65 11.74 9.94
CA ALA A 16 -32.59 10.70 10.94
C ALA A 16 -31.60 9.58 10.57
N PHE A 17 -31.58 9.17 9.30
CA PHE A 17 -30.61 8.19 8.78
C PHE A 17 -29.16 8.67 8.89
N VAL A 18 -28.89 9.89 8.42
CA VAL A 18 -27.54 10.48 8.48
C VAL A 18 -27.07 10.61 9.92
N THR A 19 -27.90 11.18 10.80
CA THR A 19 -27.54 11.34 12.22
C THR A 19 -27.31 10.00 12.92
N HIS A 20 -28.10 8.97 12.59
CA HIS A 20 -27.87 7.64 13.14
C HIS A 20 -26.51 7.08 12.76
N TYR A 21 -26.15 7.09 11.48
CA TYR A 21 -24.87 6.55 11.02
C TYR A 21 -23.68 7.46 11.37
N GLU A 22 -23.85 8.78 11.43
CA GLU A 22 -22.82 9.68 11.97
C GLU A 22 -22.48 9.33 13.42
N ASN A 23 -23.49 9.05 14.25
CA ASN A 23 -23.27 8.69 15.65
C ASN A 23 -22.77 7.24 15.82
N PHE A 24 -23.27 6.32 15.01
CA PHE A 24 -22.86 4.91 15.05
C PHE A 24 -21.43 4.71 14.51
N LEU A 25 -21.07 5.40 13.43
CA LEU A 25 -19.75 5.30 12.79
C LEU A 25 -18.73 6.30 13.34
N ARG A 26 -19.15 7.39 14.02
CA ARG A 26 -18.26 8.10 14.95
C ARG A 26 -18.04 7.23 16.17
N VAL A 27 -17.15 6.27 16.01
CA VAL A 27 -16.42 5.72 17.14
C VAL A 27 -15.62 6.87 17.75
N ASN A 28 -16.18 7.53 18.76
CA ASN A 28 -15.45 8.32 19.75
C ASN A 28 -14.92 7.38 20.86
N GLY A 29 -14.59 6.14 20.52
CA GLY A 29 -13.70 5.36 21.35
C GLY A 29 -12.34 6.02 21.30
N ASP A 30 -11.61 5.99 22.41
CA ASP A 30 -10.20 6.37 22.37
C ASP A 30 -9.49 5.41 21.40
N ILE A 31 -9.32 5.86 20.16
CA ILE A 31 -8.54 5.17 19.13
C ILE A 31 -7.05 5.31 19.40
N SER A 32 -6.65 5.90 20.54
CA SER A 32 -5.38 5.60 21.19
C SER A 32 -5.37 4.13 21.64
N LEU A 33 -5.37 3.24 20.65
CA LEU A 33 -4.47 2.11 20.72
C LEU A 33 -3.09 2.77 20.87
N ALA A 34 -2.65 2.94 22.11
CA ALA A 34 -1.24 2.86 22.43
C ALA A 34 -0.99 1.35 22.56
N PRO A 35 -0.82 0.60 21.44
CA PRO A 35 -0.57 -0.82 21.53
C PRO A 35 0.67 -0.99 22.38
N THR A 36 0.48 -1.48 23.61
CA THR A 36 1.60 -1.79 24.48
C THR A 36 2.41 -2.87 23.78
N SER A 37 3.72 -2.89 24.02
CA SER A 37 4.58 -3.94 23.43
C SER A 37 4.14 -5.36 23.84
N GLU A 38 3.27 -5.49 24.83
CA GLU A 38 2.73 -6.77 25.28
C GLU A 38 1.58 -7.30 24.42
N LEU A 39 0.96 -6.45 23.58
CA LEU A 39 -0.17 -6.84 22.72
C LEU A 39 0.24 -7.81 21.60
N PHE A 40 1.53 -7.85 21.26
CA PHE A 40 2.09 -8.70 20.21
C PHE A 40 3.04 -9.72 20.82
N GLN A 41 2.58 -10.97 20.96
CA GLN A 41 3.40 -12.08 21.46
C GLN A 41 4.42 -12.56 20.42
N ASN A 42 4.05 -12.54 19.13
CA ASN A 42 4.95 -12.88 18.05
C ASN A 42 5.59 -11.61 17.49
N ARG A 43 6.91 -11.48 17.67
CA ARG A 43 7.69 -10.36 17.17
C ARG A 43 8.73 -10.86 16.19
N LEU A 44 8.94 -10.10 15.13
CA LEU A 44 10.10 -10.31 14.28
C LEU A 44 11.36 -10.07 15.11
N ASP A 45 12.36 -10.90 14.88
CA ASP A 45 13.71 -10.61 15.36
C ASP A 45 14.17 -9.23 14.85
N THR A 46 14.87 -8.48 15.71
CA THR A 46 15.29 -7.10 15.40
C THR A 46 16.10 -7.01 14.12
N ARG A 47 16.93 -8.03 13.81
CA ARG A 47 17.69 -8.07 12.55
C ARG A 47 16.77 -8.18 11.34
N VAL A 48 15.72 -9.00 11.44
CA VAL A 48 14.74 -9.19 10.36
C VAL A 48 13.96 -7.89 10.16
N ALA A 49 13.47 -7.29 11.25
CA ALA A 49 12.76 -6.02 11.19
C ALA A 49 13.61 -4.91 10.54
N ASN A 50 14.87 -4.77 10.96
CA ASN A 50 15.81 -3.81 10.37
C ASN A 50 16.09 -4.11 8.89
N ASN A 51 16.19 -5.38 8.51
CA ASN A 51 16.36 -5.77 7.11
C ASN A 51 15.11 -5.50 6.25
N MET A 52 13.91 -5.41 6.83
CA MET A 52 12.69 -5.10 6.09
C MET A 52 12.50 -3.60 5.82
N VAL A 53 13.11 -2.74 6.63
CA VAL A 53 12.98 -1.26 6.52
C VAL A 53 14.22 -0.58 5.94
N ARG A 54 15.26 -1.34 5.61
CA ARG A 54 16.48 -0.78 5.00
C ARG A 54 16.23 -0.33 3.55
N PRO A 55 17.10 0.54 3.01
CA PRO A 55 17.08 0.86 1.60
C PRO A 55 17.19 -0.39 0.71
N ILE A 56 16.48 -0.37 -0.42
CA ILE A 56 16.55 -1.42 -1.42
C ILE A 56 17.92 -1.41 -2.08
N SER A 57 18.47 -2.61 -2.27
CA SER A 57 19.75 -2.84 -2.94
C SER A 57 19.59 -3.11 -4.43
N ASP A 58 20.63 -2.81 -5.20
CA ASP A 58 20.68 -3.05 -6.64
C ASP A 58 20.49 -4.54 -6.98
N GLU A 59 21.00 -5.44 -6.12
CA GLU A 59 20.83 -6.88 -6.30
C GLU A 59 19.39 -7.34 -6.06
N GLU A 60 18.64 -6.69 -5.15
CA GLU A 60 17.20 -6.96 -4.98
C GLU A 60 16.41 -6.53 -6.21
N VAL A 61 16.73 -5.36 -6.77
CA VAL A 61 16.10 -4.88 -8.01
C VAL A 61 16.40 -5.83 -9.17
N ARG A 62 17.68 -6.20 -9.35
CA ARG A 62 18.10 -7.11 -10.41
C ARG A 62 17.45 -8.49 -10.26
N LYS A 63 17.47 -9.07 -9.06
CA LYS A 63 16.82 -10.37 -8.81
C LYS A 63 15.33 -10.31 -9.09
N ALA A 64 14.65 -9.25 -8.63
CA ALA A 64 13.23 -9.07 -8.89
C ALA A 64 12.95 -8.98 -10.40
N MET A 65 13.70 -8.16 -11.13
CA MET A 65 13.56 -8.02 -12.59
C MET A 65 13.75 -9.35 -13.33
N PHE A 66 14.77 -10.13 -12.97
CA PHE A 66 15.09 -11.40 -13.61
C PHE A 66 14.19 -12.56 -13.15
N SER A 67 13.44 -12.39 -12.05
CA SER A 67 12.43 -13.36 -11.60
C SER A 67 11.11 -13.26 -12.39
N ILE A 68 10.89 -12.18 -13.13
CA ILE A 68 9.69 -11.99 -13.95
C ILE A 68 9.75 -12.94 -15.14
N GLY A 69 8.70 -13.74 -15.33
CA GLY A 69 8.58 -14.61 -16.50
C GLY A 69 8.70 -13.81 -17.80
N ARG A 70 9.57 -14.26 -18.71
CA ARG A 70 9.92 -13.54 -19.96
C ARG A 70 8.72 -13.21 -20.85
N ASN A 71 7.70 -14.09 -20.82
CA ASN A 71 6.46 -13.97 -21.59
C ASN A 71 5.32 -13.34 -20.79
N LYS A 72 5.60 -12.80 -19.59
CA LYS A 72 4.57 -12.12 -18.80
C LYS A 72 4.18 -10.84 -19.55
N TYR A 73 2.91 -10.82 -19.92
CA TYR A 73 2.19 -9.94 -20.85
C TYR A 73 2.84 -8.56 -21.08
N PRO A 74 3.22 -8.20 -22.32
CA PRO A 74 3.48 -6.81 -22.64
C PRO A 74 2.16 -6.05 -22.44
N GLY A 75 2.16 -5.02 -21.59
CA GLY A 75 1.03 -4.09 -21.54
C GLY A 75 0.72 -3.50 -22.93
N PRO A 76 -0.32 -2.66 -23.06
CA PRO A 76 -0.77 -2.10 -24.35
C PRO A 76 0.34 -1.40 -25.19
N TYR A 77 1.48 -1.10 -24.57
CA TYR A 77 2.60 -0.34 -25.12
C TYR A 77 3.89 -1.16 -25.36
N GLY A 78 3.84 -2.51 -25.27
CA GLY A 78 4.70 -3.34 -26.14
C GLY A 78 6.07 -3.83 -25.64
N TYR A 79 6.52 -3.54 -24.42
CA TYR A 79 7.76 -4.12 -23.89
C TYR A 79 7.48 -5.16 -22.80
N SER A 80 7.90 -6.40 -23.04
CA SER A 80 7.87 -7.46 -22.04
C SER A 80 9.07 -7.39 -21.11
N ALA A 81 9.04 -8.14 -20.01
CA ALA A 81 10.21 -8.31 -19.14
C ALA A 81 11.45 -8.80 -19.91
N ALA A 82 11.27 -9.55 -21.01
CA ALA A 82 12.38 -9.99 -21.85
C ALA A 82 13.19 -8.82 -22.42
N PHE A 83 12.55 -7.72 -22.84
CA PHE A 83 13.24 -6.54 -23.35
C PHE A 83 14.20 -5.96 -22.32
N PHE A 84 13.68 -5.67 -21.11
CA PHE A 84 14.48 -5.09 -20.02
C PHE A 84 15.58 -6.04 -19.54
N ILE A 85 15.34 -7.36 -19.54
CA ILE A 85 16.38 -8.35 -19.23
C ILE A 85 17.50 -8.33 -20.28
N HIS A 86 17.16 -8.23 -21.58
CA HIS A 86 18.17 -8.19 -22.65
C HIS A 86 18.92 -6.86 -22.68
N ALA A 87 18.21 -5.75 -22.49
CA ALA A 87 18.77 -4.41 -22.46
C ALA A 87 19.41 -4.05 -21.11
N TRP A 88 19.43 -4.95 -20.12
CA TRP A 88 19.93 -4.69 -18.77
C TRP A 88 21.34 -4.06 -18.72
N PRO A 89 22.32 -4.45 -19.58
CA PRO A 89 23.63 -3.78 -19.59
C PRO A 89 23.58 -2.29 -19.98
N ILE A 90 22.49 -1.85 -20.62
CA ILE A 90 22.29 -0.49 -21.11
C ILE A 90 21.38 0.30 -20.17
N VAL A 91 20.23 -0.28 -19.78
CA VAL A 91 19.19 0.45 -19.00
C VAL A 91 19.15 0.08 -17.53
N GLY A 92 19.97 -0.88 -17.10
CA GLY A 92 19.87 -1.48 -15.76
C GLY A 92 20.18 -0.49 -14.65
N VAL A 93 21.06 0.48 -14.89
CA VAL A 93 21.40 1.53 -13.91
C VAL A 93 20.22 2.46 -13.72
N GLU A 94 19.68 3.01 -14.81
CA GLU A 94 18.56 3.96 -14.81
C GLU A 94 17.29 3.33 -14.23
N VAL A 95 17.01 2.07 -14.59
CA VAL A 95 15.89 1.31 -14.01
C VAL A 95 16.09 1.11 -12.51
N THR A 96 17.31 0.78 -12.07
CA THR A 96 17.60 0.58 -10.65
C THR A 96 17.46 1.87 -9.85
N ASP A 97 17.99 2.97 -10.37
CA ASP A 97 17.91 4.28 -9.72
C ASP A 97 16.47 4.78 -9.63
N ALA A 98 15.68 4.64 -10.70
CA ALA A 98 14.27 5.01 -10.70
C ALA A 98 13.45 4.21 -9.65
N ILE A 99 13.73 2.90 -9.52
CA ILE A 99 13.07 2.06 -8.52
C ILE A 99 13.48 2.50 -7.11
N LYS A 100 14.77 2.71 -6.85
CA LYS A 100 15.25 3.17 -5.53
C LYS A 100 14.67 4.54 -5.17
N ASP A 101 14.58 5.44 -6.14
CA ASP A 101 13.98 6.76 -5.94
C ASP A 101 12.48 6.66 -5.59
N PHE A 102 11.74 5.77 -6.28
CA PHE A 102 10.35 5.48 -5.95
C PHE A 102 10.17 5.02 -4.50
N PHE A 103 10.99 4.06 -4.04
CA PHE A 103 10.89 3.57 -2.66
C PHE A 103 11.30 4.61 -1.61
N ASN A 104 12.14 5.58 -1.97
CA ASN A 104 12.52 6.68 -1.08
C ASN A 104 11.48 7.81 -1.04
N LYS A 105 10.88 8.15 -2.17
CA LYS A 105 9.99 9.34 -2.30
C LYS A 105 8.51 8.99 -2.36
N GLY A 106 8.16 7.72 -2.58
CA GLY A 106 6.79 7.24 -2.75
C GLY A 106 6.10 7.67 -4.04
N LYS A 107 6.85 8.20 -5.02
CA LYS A 107 6.34 8.70 -6.30
C LYS A 107 7.27 8.29 -7.43
N LEU A 108 6.70 7.91 -8.58
CA LEU A 108 7.47 7.73 -9.80
C LEU A 108 7.86 9.12 -10.31
N LEU A 109 9.05 9.22 -10.93
CA LEU A 109 9.44 10.42 -11.65
C LEU A 109 8.38 10.70 -12.72
N GLN A 110 7.72 11.85 -12.60
CA GLN A 110 6.88 12.38 -13.66
C GLN A 110 7.78 13.18 -14.60
N GLU A 111 7.63 12.95 -15.90
CA GLU A 111 8.20 13.81 -16.95
C GLU A 111 7.68 15.26 -16.81
#